data_AF-A0A7X8HEY8-F1
#
_entry.id   AF-A0A7X8HEY8-F1
#
_cell.length_a   1.000
_cell.length_b   1.000
_cell.length_c   1.000
_cell.angle_alpha   90.00
_cell.angle_beta   90.00
_cell.angle_gamma   90.00
#
_symmetry.space_group_name_H-M   'P 1'
#
loop_
_entity.id
_entity.type
_entity.pdbx_description
1 polymer ?
#
loop_
_entity_poly.entity_id
_entity_poly.type
_entity_poly.pdbx_seq_one_letter_code
_entity_poly.pdbx_strand_id
1 'polypeptide(L)'
;MKNTQIEKDARERMAPGIITARGFLGSDGRTLADMIQADEESFRRAGIEFEDAADRLEAWKDAGSRGLGEPITVENRYLVRSGDARGVLPCPWEDGAFHKNSVDVTDTRTGA
;
A
#
# COMPACT_ATOMS: atom_id res chain seq x y z
N MET A 1 -12.64 -15.10 -15.34
CA MET A 1 -11.50 -15.59 -14.54
C MET A 1 -12.01 -16.28 -13.29
N LYS A 2 -11.26 -17.24 -12.74
CA LYS A 2 -11.66 -17.98 -11.54
C LYS A 2 -11.29 -17.14 -10.31
N ASN A 3 -12.27 -16.56 -9.63
CA ASN A 3 -12.11 -16.14 -8.24
C ASN A 3 -11.79 -17.40 -7.41
N THR A 4 -10.54 -17.54 -7.03
CA THR A 4 -10.09 -18.58 -6.11
C THR A 4 -10.78 -18.39 -4.75
N GLN A 5 -10.86 -19.46 -3.96
CA GLN A 5 -11.46 -19.36 -2.63
C GLN A 5 -10.70 -18.35 -1.76
N ILE A 6 -9.36 -18.33 -1.89
CA ILE A 6 -8.47 -17.39 -1.19
C ILE A 6 -8.84 -15.93 -1.49
N GLU A 7 -9.08 -15.57 -2.76
CA GLU A 7 -9.45 -14.19 -3.13
C GLU A 7 -10.83 -13.79 -2.58
N LYS A 8 -11.78 -14.74 -2.50
CA LYS A 8 -13.08 -14.47 -1.90
C LYS A 8 -12.94 -14.19 -0.41
N ASP A 9 -12.21 -15.06 0.29
CA ASP A 9 -11.99 -14.92 1.73
C ASP A 9 -11.22 -13.62 2.04
N ALA A 10 -10.20 -13.29 1.24
CA ALA A 10 -9.46 -12.03 1.37
C ALA A 10 -10.37 -10.81 1.16
N ARG A 11 -11.24 -10.86 0.15
CA ARG A 11 -12.21 -9.78 -0.10
C ARG A 11 -13.19 -9.59 1.06
N GLU A 12 -13.67 -10.68 1.66
CA GLU A 12 -14.53 -10.63 2.84
C GLU A 12 -13.81 -9.97 4.03
N ARG A 13 -12.54 -10.32 4.26
CA ARG A 13 -11.70 -9.66 5.29
C ARG A 13 -11.45 -8.18 5.02
N MET A 14 -11.52 -7.76 3.75
CA MET A 14 -11.37 -6.35 3.39
C MET A 14 -12.61 -5.49 3.63
N ALA A 15 -13.74 -6.10 4.00
CA ALA A 15 -14.99 -5.38 4.27
C ALA A 15 -14.89 -4.46 5.50
N PRO A 16 -15.65 -3.36 5.53
CA PRO A 16 -15.72 -2.48 6.70
C PRO A 16 -16.10 -3.23 7.98
N GLY A 17 -15.36 -2.97 9.05
CA GLY A 17 -15.62 -3.54 10.38
C GLY A 17 -14.92 -4.88 10.65
N ILE A 18 -14.27 -5.50 9.65
CA ILE A 18 -13.54 -6.76 9.87
C ILE A 18 -12.10 -6.49 10.36
N ILE A 19 -11.27 -5.86 9.53
CA ILE A 19 -9.90 -5.46 9.91
C ILE A 19 -9.83 -3.96 10.22
N THR A 20 -10.44 -3.12 9.38
CA THR A 20 -10.47 -1.67 9.57
C THR A 20 -11.90 -1.16 9.60
N ALA A 21 -12.14 -0.04 10.29
CA ALA A 21 -13.48 0.53 10.42
C ALA A 21 -14.14 0.89 9.07
N ARG A 22 -13.35 1.27 8.06
CA ARG A 22 -13.84 1.67 6.73
C ARG A 22 -13.57 0.62 5.63
N GLY A 23 -12.95 -0.50 5.96
CA GLY A 23 -12.48 -1.47 4.98
C GLY A 23 -11.29 -0.96 4.16
N PHE A 24 -10.87 -1.72 3.16
CA PHE A 24 -9.76 -1.37 2.28
C PHE A 24 -10.20 -0.92 0.88
N LEU A 25 -11.40 -1.34 0.45
CA LEU A 25 -11.84 -1.22 -0.95
C LEU A 25 -12.61 0.07 -1.26
N GLY A 26 -12.97 0.86 -0.24
CA GLY A 26 -13.78 2.06 -0.42
C GLY A 26 -15.09 1.74 -1.13
N SER A 27 -15.33 2.38 -2.29
CA SER A 27 -16.51 2.14 -3.14
C SER A 27 -16.24 1.19 -4.33
N ASP A 28 -15.07 0.54 -4.38
CA ASP A 28 -14.73 -0.36 -5.49
C ASP A 28 -15.53 -1.66 -5.43
N GLY A 29 -16.37 -1.88 -6.45
CA GLY A 29 -17.23 -3.05 -6.57
C GLY A 29 -16.61 -4.23 -7.33
N ARG A 30 -15.45 -4.05 -7.98
CA ARG A 30 -14.79 -5.08 -8.81
C ARG A 30 -14.36 -6.28 -7.98
N THR A 31 -14.16 -7.44 -8.61
CA THR A 31 -13.56 -8.60 -7.93
C THR A 31 -12.06 -8.37 -7.70
N LEU A 32 -11.45 -9.06 -6.73
CA LEU A 32 -9.99 -8.94 -6.52
C LEU A 32 -9.21 -9.36 -7.77
N ALA A 33 -9.66 -10.40 -8.48
CA ALA A 33 -9.04 -10.84 -9.73
C ALA A 33 -9.07 -9.74 -10.80
N ASP A 34 -10.19 -9.01 -10.95
CA ASP A 34 -10.29 -7.91 -11.92
C ASP A 34 -9.44 -6.71 -11.51
N MET A 35 -9.33 -6.42 -10.20
CA MET A 35 -8.45 -5.36 -9.68
C MET A 35 -6.99 -5.69 -9.95
N ILE A 36 -6.55 -6.91 -9.57
CA ILE A 36 -5.18 -7.39 -9.78
C ILE A 36 -4.83 -7.38 -11.27
N GLN A 37 -5.71 -7.87 -12.15
CA GLN A 37 -5.45 -7.85 -13.59
C GLN A 37 -5.30 -6.41 -14.14
N ALA A 38 -6.12 -5.47 -13.66
CA ALA A 38 -6.03 -4.07 -14.08
C ALA A 38 -4.72 -3.41 -13.60
N ASP A 39 -4.27 -3.76 -12.39
CA ASP A 39 -3.01 -3.28 -11.83
C ASP A 39 -1.81 -3.88 -12.58
N GLU A 40 -1.82 -5.19 -12.89
CA GLU A 40 -0.81 -5.84 -13.74
C GLU A 40 -0.66 -5.18 -15.12
N GLU A 41 -1.78 -4.82 -15.75
CA GLU A 41 -1.73 -4.11 -17.02
C GLU A 41 -1.16 -2.69 -16.86
N SER A 42 -1.49 -2.00 -15.77
CA SER A 42 -0.98 -0.66 -15.48
C SER A 42 0.54 -0.66 -15.24
N PHE A 43 1.03 -1.62 -14.45
CA PHE A 43 2.47 -1.83 -14.22
C PHE A 43 3.21 -2.15 -15.51
N ARG A 44 2.67 -3.06 -16.33
CA ARG A 44 3.25 -3.41 -17.63
C ARG A 44 3.34 -2.22 -18.58
N ARG A 45 2.31 -1.37 -18.62
CA ARG A 45 2.31 -0.14 -19.46
C ARG A 45 3.31 0.89 -18.95
N ALA A 46 3.52 0.97 -17.63
CA ALA A 46 4.51 1.84 -17.02
C ALA A 46 5.95 1.31 -17.16
N GLY A 47 6.13 0.02 -17.46
CA GLY A 47 7.44 -0.63 -17.53
C GLY A 47 8.08 -0.76 -16.14
N ILE A 48 7.26 -1.02 -15.12
CA ILE A 48 7.67 -1.14 -13.71
C ILE A 48 7.38 -2.57 -13.26
N GLU A 49 8.36 -3.22 -12.62
CA GLU A 49 8.17 -4.52 -11.97
C GLU A 49 7.62 -4.33 -10.54
N PHE A 50 6.81 -5.27 -10.07
CA PHE A 50 6.15 -5.15 -8.76
C PHE A 50 7.15 -5.11 -7.61
N GLU A 51 8.20 -5.92 -7.69
CA GLU A 51 9.26 -6.01 -6.69
C GLU A 51 10.02 -4.68 -6.59
N ASP A 52 10.37 -4.06 -7.72
CA ASP A 52 11.05 -2.76 -7.73
C ASP A 52 10.20 -1.66 -7.09
N ALA A 53 8.89 -1.69 -7.34
CA ALA A 53 7.96 -0.76 -6.72
C ALA A 53 7.84 -1.00 -5.21
N ALA A 54 7.74 -2.26 -4.78
CA ALA A 54 7.66 -2.62 -3.36
C ALA A 54 8.93 -2.22 -2.61
N ASP A 55 10.11 -2.53 -3.15
CA ASP A 55 11.42 -2.16 -2.60
C ASP A 55 11.54 -0.63 -2.47
N ARG A 56 11.08 0.10 -3.48
CA ARG A 56 11.09 1.57 -3.45
C ARG A 56 10.17 2.13 -2.36
N LEU A 57 8.95 1.58 -2.22
CA LEU A 57 8.01 2.00 -1.18
C LEU A 57 8.55 1.70 0.22
N GLU A 58 9.19 0.54 0.42
CA GLU A 58 9.84 0.18 1.68
C GLU A 58 11.01 1.11 2.01
N ALA A 59 11.87 1.41 1.03
CA ALA A 59 12.97 2.33 1.21
C ALA A 59 12.50 3.73 1.65
N TRP A 60 11.39 4.24 1.11
CA TRP A 60 10.79 5.50 1.56
C TRP A 60 10.19 5.38 2.96
N LYS A 61 9.45 4.32 3.27
CA LYS A 61 8.91 4.05 4.61
C LYS A 61 10.02 4.08 5.68
N ASP A 62 11.11 3.37 5.42
CA ASP A 62 12.27 3.28 6.31
C ASP A 62 13.09 4.57 6.36
N ALA A 63 13.07 5.36 5.28
CA ALA A 63 13.64 6.69 5.31
C ALA A 63 12.83 7.63 6.19
N GLY A 64 11.53 7.76 5.94
CA GLY A 64 10.64 8.66 6.65
C GLY A 64 10.56 8.36 8.16
N SER A 65 10.71 7.10 8.58
CA SER A 65 10.69 6.74 10.01
C SER A 65 11.85 7.37 10.80
N ARG A 66 13.00 7.64 10.14
CA ARG A 66 14.13 8.35 10.75
C ARG A 66 13.82 9.82 11.04
N GLY A 67 12.83 10.39 10.37
CA GLY A 67 12.36 11.77 10.59
C GLY A 67 11.49 11.93 11.83
N LEU A 68 11.05 10.84 12.47
CA LEU A 68 10.23 10.85 13.69
C LEU A 68 8.97 11.73 13.57
N GLY A 69 8.31 11.69 12.40
CA GLY A 69 7.12 12.48 12.09
C GLY A 69 7.40 13.79 11.34
N GLU A 70 8.66 14.25 11.31
CA GLU A 70 9.05 15.39 10.48
C GLU A 70 9.42 14.95 9.05
N PRO A 71 9.07 15.74 8.02
CA PRO A 71 9.47 15.44 6.66
C PRO A 71 11.00 15.49 6.49
N ILE A 72 11.57 14.47 5.83
CA ILE A 72 12.99 14.43 5.48
C ILE A 72 13.19 14.41 3.97
N THR A 73 14.30 14.95 3.50
CA THR A 73 14.65 14.90 2.08
C THR A 73 15.44 13.62 1.78
N VAL A 74 14.93 12.83 0.83
CA VAL A 74 15.53 11.59 0.32
C VAL A 74 15.98 11.82 -1.12
N GLU A 75 17.18 11.36 -1.47
CA GLU A 75 17.76 11.47 -2.83
C GLU A 75 17.79 12.91 -3.40
N ASN A 76 17.85 13.92 -2.52
CA ASN A 76 17.77 15.34 -2.89
C ASN A 76 16.56 15.69 -3.78
N ARG A 77 15.46 14.92 -3.66
CA ARG A 77 14.28 15.07 -4.51
C ARG A 77 12.97 14.79 -3.80
N TYR A 78 12.90 13.75 -2.99
CA TYR A 78 11.64 13.32 -2.39
C TYR A 78 11.55 13.82 -0.95
N LEU A 79 10.48 14.54 -0.64
CA LEU A 79 10.12 14.86 0.73
C LEU A 79 9.29 13.71 1.28
N VAL A 80 9.82 13.01 2.27
CA VAL A 80 9.20 11.79 2.82
C VAL A 80 8.88 12.00 4.29
N ARG A 81 7.65 11.68 4.70
CA ARG A 81 7.21 11.73 6.10
C ARG A 81 6.52 10.42 6.45
N SER A 82 6.98 9.78 7.53
CA SER A 82 6.27 8.63 8.10
C SER A 82 5.53 9.05 9.37
N GLY A 83 4.26 8.67 9.47
CA GLY A 83 3.43 8.81 10.66
C GLY A 83 3.21 7.45 11.30
N ASP A 84 3.52 7.33 12.59
CA ASP A 84 3.28 6.12 13.35
C ASP A 84 1.90 6.17 14.00
N ALA A 85 1.13 5.10 13.80
CA ALA A 85 -0.07 4.83 14.58
C ALA A 85 0.18 3.63 15.50
N ARG A 86 -0.47 3.61 16.66
CA ARG A 86 -0.37 2.45 17.55
C ARG A 86 -1.06 1.23 16.92
N GLY A 87 -0.43 0.07 17.09
CA GLY A 87 -1.00 -1.24 16.76
C GLY A 87 -0.43 -1.87 15.49
N VAL A 88 -1.04 -3.00 15.13
CA VAL A 88 -0.74 -3.75 13.91
C VAL A 88 -2.02 -3.98 13.10
N LEU A 89 -1.87 -4.16 11.81
CA LEU A 89 -2.93 -4.55 10.89
C LEU A 89 -2.66 -5.97 10.39
N PRO A 90 -3.57 -6.94 10.63
CA PRO A 90 -3.48 -8.23 9.96
C PRO A 90 -3.66 -8.05 8.46
N CYS A 91 -2.93 -8.83 7.68
CA CYS A 91 -3.09 -8.86 6.24
C CYS A 91 -4.38 -9.59 5.85
N PRO A 92 -5.19 -9.04 4.92
CA PRO A 92 -6.37 -9.71 4.41
C PRO A 92 -6.10 -11.08 3.74
N TRP A 93 -4.87 -11.32 3.29
CA TRP A 93 -4.44 -12.60 2.70
C TRP A 93 -3.87 -13.59 3.74
N GLU A 94 -3.89 -13.25 5.02
CA GLU A 94 -3.43 -14.09 6.14
C GLU A 94 -1.94 -14.49 6.10
N ASP A 95 -1.09 -13.66 5.49
CA ASP A 95 0.37 -13.87 5.45
C ASP A 95 1.11 -13.24 6.65
N GLY A 96 0.44 -12.48 7.51
CA GLY A 96 1.06 -11.86 8.68
C GLY A 96 0.28 -10.68 9.26
N ALA A 97 0.93 -9.98 10.19
CA ALA A 97 0.46 -8.72 10.75
C ALA A 97 1.57 -7.67 10.69
N PHE A 98 1.22 -6.45 10.29
CA PHE A 98 2.17 -5.39 9.96
C PHE A 98 1.92 -4.14 10.80
N HIS A 99 2.96 -3.38 11.12
CA HIS A 99 2.80 -2.15 11.88
C HIS A 99 1.90 -1.15 11.17
N LYS A 100 0.97 -0.55 11.91
CA LYS A 100 0.10 0.47 11.36
C LYS A 100 0.88 1.78 11.23
N ASN A 101 1.28 2.12 10.02
CA ASN A 101 1.92 3.39 9.70
C ASN A 101 1.24 4.04 8.48
N SER A 102 1.60 5.30 8.25
CA SER A 102 1.27 6.04 7.03
C SER A 102 2.53 6.69 6.51
N VAL A 103 2.77 6.63 5.20
CA VAL A 103 3.94 7.25 4.57
C VAL A 103 3.44 8.21 3.50
N ASP A 104 3.82 9.48 3.64
CA ASP A 104 3.59 10.50 2.63
C ASP A 104 4.90 10.75 1.88
N VAL A 105 4.84 10.79 0.55
CA VAL A 105 5.97 11.11 -0.33
C VAL A 105 5.53 12.23 -1.26
N THR A 106 6.37 13.25 -1.40
CA THR A 106 6.17 14.34 -2.37
C THR A 106 7.45 14.55 -3.18
N ASP A 107 7.35 14.50 -4.50
CA ASP A 107 8.43 14.86 -5.40
C ASP A 107 8.56 16.38 -5.49
N THR A 108 9.65 16.92 -4.97
CA THR A 108 9.92 18.37 -4.95
C THR A 108 10.07 19.00 -6.34
N ARG A 109 10.27 18.20 -7.39
CA ARG A 109 10.39 18.71 -8.76
C ARG A 109 9.04 18.92 -9.44
N THR A 110 8.11 18.02 -9.22
CA THR A 110 6.80 18.01 -9.89
C THR A 110 5.69 18.51 -8.96
N GLY A 111 5.91 18.47 -7.64
CA GLY A 111 4.90 18.75 -6.62
C GLY A 111 3.88 17.61 -6.45
N ALA A 112 4.11 16.47 -7.10
CA ALA A 112 3.25 15.29 -7.05
C ALA A 112 3.62 14.37 -5.88
#